data_AF-A0AAW1XWM7-F1
#
_entry.id   AF-A0AAW1XWM7-F1
#
_cell.length_a   1.000
_cell.length_b   1.000
_cell.length_c   1.000
_cell.angle_alpha   90.00
_cell.angle_beta   90.00
_cell.angle_gamma   90.00
#
_symmetry.space_group_name_H-M   'P 1'
#
loop_
_entity.id
_entity.type
_entity.pdbx_description
1 polymer ?
#
loop_
_entity_poly.entity_id
_entity_poly.type
_entity_poly.pdbx_seq_one_letter_code
_entity_poly.pdbx_strand_id
1 'polypeptide(L)'
;MNLHYSRTLSYAKIISNLVNQGQNCRAIALFRQVRENGVQVTEFLLSAIVRACGRLAAIKQGKQFHCMAIKHGFNRDLILMTSLVDMYCKCTHIKDARHMFVEMPERDFVATNCMISGLCWSHLTLEAIKLFNNMSKRDVGSWNSLISGLGHNSEGRLGLAFFEKMRVEGAEVDVMTMVSVLSICSDLAAFRNGKQLHCLVMKYGFELYLPVGNAVIDMYAKCGCMEDACLCFWNMPLKNVVSWTALIAGYGKQGQGIEALKAFDAMEIEGVRPNKITFLGALYACSHAGLVQEGRRVFNTMVNKYSTTPMMEHYTCMVDLLARSGCFDEAYNFIGRMPIKPDSKLLTAFLSSCCSHKNLELGKSVGQKLLESEPDEAGAYMLLSNFYGLVGDWQGVAKVRRLMLDRGIRKEKASTWIEINKTVHSFESGDRSHPLSEEIYNCLQHLFRKLKINGYVPNTSMVMQHVDEQTKEEIVLGHSEKLAIGLGLISTPAGTRIVIVKNLRMCADCHVVTGLISKIEGREIVARDSSRFHHFKDGLCSCGNHW
;
A
#
# COMPACT_ATOMS: atom_id res chain seq x y z
N MET A 1 -13.43 8.96 53.22
CA MET A 1 -13.83 9.01 51.79
C MET A 1 -12.84 9.74 50.89
N ASN A 2 -12.35 10.94 51.24
CA ASN A 2 -11.48 11.74 50.35
C ASN A 2 -10.11 11.13 49.99
N LEU A 3 -9.46 10.37 50.89
CA LEU A 3 -8.15 9.74 50.62
C LEU A 3 -8.20 8.58 49.61
N HIS A 4 -9.26 7.76 49.65
CA HIS A 4 -9.42 6.64 48.73
C HIS A 4 -9.80 7.11 47.32
N TYR A 5 -10.70 8.11 47.21
CA TYR A 5 -11.09 8.70 45.93
C TYR A 5 -9.91 9.41 45.23
N SER A 6 -9.09 10.14 45.99
CA SER A 6 -7.84 10.77 45.49
C SER A 6 -6.83 9.74 44.96
N ARG A 7 -6.65 8.61 45.67
CA ARG A 7 -5.78 7.51 45.20
C ARG A 7 -6.27 6.89 43.90
N THR A 8 -7.58 6.67 43.76
CA THR A 8 -8.17 6.10 42.53
C THR A 8 -7.98 7.00 41.31
N LEU A 9 -8.19 8.31 41.47
CA LEU A 9 -7.94 9.31 40.42
C LEU A 9 -6.47 9.36 39.99
N SER A 10 -5.54 9.21 40.95
CA SER A 10 -4.11 9.11 40.67
C SER A 10 -3.79 7.90 39.77
N TYR A 11 -4.31 6.71 40.11
CA TYR A 11 -4.10 5.51 39.29
C TYR A 11 -4.72 5.62 37.90
N ALA A 12 -5.92 6.21 37.75
CA ALA A 12 -6.55 6.42 36.45
C ALA A 12 -5.69 7.31 35.53
N LYS A 13 -5.06 8.35 36.10
CA LYS A 13 -4.14 9.23 35.37
C LYS A 13 -2.85 8.51 34.96
N ILE A 14 -2.26 7.71 35.85
CA ILE A 14 -1.05 6.92 35.56
C ILE A 14 -1.34 5.89 34.46
N ILE A 15 -2.43 5.14 34.58
CA ILE A 15 -2.84 4.15 33.58
C ILE A 15 -3.10 4.85 32.24
N SER A 16 -3.85 5.96 32.23
CA SER A 16 -4.09 6.71 31.00
C SER A 16 -2.79 7.22 30.36
N ASN A 17 -1.82 7.66 31.15
CA ASN A 17 -0.51 8.06 30.65
C ASN A 17 0.25 6.89 30.03
N LEU A 18 0.27 5.72 30.68
CA LEU A 18 0.89 4.51 30.12
C LEU A 18 0.24 4.10 28.80
N VAL A 19 -1.10 4.15 28.72
CA VAL A 19 -1.83 3.88 27.49
C VAL A 19 -1.43 4.89 26.42
N ASN A 20 -1.41 6.19 26.72
CA ASN A 20 -1.02 7.23 25.78
C ASN A 20 0.41 7.05 25.24
N GLN A 21 1.33 6.55 26.07
CA GLN A 21 2.70 6.19 25.67
C GLN A 21 2.80 4.84 24.92
N GLY A 22 1.68 4.18 24.64
CA GLY A 22 1.65 2.88 23.94
C GLY A 22 2.04 1.69 24.82
N GLN A 23 2.26 1.89 26.12
CA GLN A 23 2.62 0.83 27.08
C GLN A 23 1.38 0.05 27.55
N ASN A 24 0.58 -0.45 26.61
CA ASN A 24 -0.75 -1.03 26.86
C ASN A 24 -0.69 -2.29 27.74
N CYS A 25 0.31 -3.17 27.53
CA CYS A 25 0.48 -4.37 28.36
C CYS A 25 0.79 -4.02 29.82
N ARG A 26 1.63 -2.99 30.05
CA ARG A 26 1.95 -2.49 31.39
C ARG A 26 0.75 -1.83 32.05
N ALA A 27 -0.05 -1.09 31.29
CA ALA A 27 -1.29 -0.51 31.78
C ALA A 27 -2.26 -1.59 32.29
N ILE A 28 -2.46 -2.67 31.53
CA ILE A 28 -3.30 -3.81 31.93
C ILE A 28 -2.73 -4.52 33.17
N ALA A 29 -1.41 -4.72 33.25
CA ALA A 29 -0.76 -5.33 34.41
C ALA A 29 -0.94 -4.47 35.67
N LEU A 30 -0.75 -3.14 35.55
CA LEU A 30 -0.93 -2.20 36.65
C LEU A 30 -2.39 -2.21 37.14
N PHE A 31 -3.37 -2.27 36.24
CA PHE A 31 -4.78 -2.37 36.64
C PHE A 31 -5.08 -3.62 37.48
N ARG A 32 -4.46 -4.77 37.14
CA ARG A 32 -4.61 -5.99 37.96
C ARG A 32 -4.06 -5.80 39.37
N GLN A 33 -2.88 -5.20 39.50
CA GLN A 33 -2.28 -4.88 40.80
C GLN A 33 -3.12 -3.89 41.60
N VAL A 34 -3.65 -2.84 40.96
CA VAL A 34 -4.53 -1.85 41.59
C VAL A 34 -5.78 -2.53 42.17
N ARG A 35 -6.33 -3.52 41.45
CA ARG A 35 -7.48 -4.31 41.91
C ARG A 35 -7.12 -5.25 43.06
N GLU A 36 -5.98 -5.91 43.00
CA GLU A 36 -5.46 -6.78 44.08
C GLU A 36 -5.21 -5.99 45.38
N ASN A 37 -4.81 -4.72 45.26
CA ASN A 37 -4.64 -3.79 46.38
C ASN A 37 -5.96 -3.22 46.92
N GLY A 38 -7.11 -3.73 46.49
CA GLY A 38 -8.44 -3.34 47.00
C GLY A 38 -8.89 -1.92 46.61
N VAL A 39 -8.27 -1.31 45.59
CA VAL A 39 -8.72 0.00 45.09
C VAL A 39 -10.06 -0.15 44.38
N GLN A 40 -11.00 0.75 44.68
CA GLN A 40 -12.32 0.76 44.06
C GLN A 40 -12.21 1.01 42.54
N VAL A 41 -12.85 0.14 41.77
CA VAL A 41 -12.95 0.27 40.31
C VAL A 41 -13.92 1.42 39.98
N THR A 42 -13.48 2.34 39.12
CA THR A 42 -14.27 3.46 38.60
C THR A 42 -14.39 3.37 37.08
N GLU A 43 -15.36 4.08 36.54
CA GLU A 43 -15.61 4.31 35.12
C GLU A 43 -14.35 4.82 34.39
N PHE A 44 -13.58 5.74 34.99
CA PHE A 44 -12.35 6.27 34.41
C PHE A 44 -11.23 5.23 34.30
N LEU A 45 -11.08 4.36 35.31
CA LEU A 45 -10.11 3.26 35.27
C LEU A 45 -10.48 2.25 34.19
N LEU A 46 -11.76 1.88 34.11
CA LEU A 46 -12.25 0.96 33.10
C LEU A 46 -12.11 1.54 31.69
N SER A 47 -12.46 2.83 31.48
CA SER A 47 -12.30 3.50 30.18
C SER A 47 -10.84 3.47 29.73
N ALA A 48 -9.89 3.80 30.61
CA ALA A 48 -8.47 3.77 30.28
C ALA A 48 -7.99 2.37 29.86
N ILE A 49 -8.41 1.32 30.56
CA ILE A 49 -8.01 -0.05 30.27
C ILE A 49 -8.71 -0.65 29.06
N VAL A 50 -9.98 -0.33 28.85
CA VAL A 50 -10.71 -0.73 27.64
C VAL A 50 -10.04 -0.12 26.39
N ARG A 51 -9.58 1.13 26.44
CA ARG A 51 -8.76 1.72 25.36
C ARG A 51 -7.45 0.97 25.14
N ALA A 52 -6.79 0.51 26.21
CA ALA A 52 -5.60 -0.32 26.11
C ALA A 52 -5.88 -1.65 25.39
N CYS A 53 -7.01 -2.30 25.71
CA CYS A 53 -7.45 -3.53 25.04
C CYS A 53 -7.73 -3.29 23.55
N GLY A 54 -8.38 -2.18 23.20
CA GLY A 54 -8.61 -1.81 21.80
C GLY A 54 -7.31 -1.67 21.01
N ARG A 55 -6.30 -1.00 21.59
CA ARG A 55 -4.96 -0.84 20.97
C ARG A 55 -4.20 -2.17 20.80
N LEU A 56 -4.53 -3.18 21.61
CA LEU A 56 -3.92 -4.52 21.55
C LEU A 56 -4.77 -5.52 20.76
N ALA A 57 -5.93 -5.12 20.22
CA ALA A 57 -6.94 -6.01 19.68
C ALA A 57 -7.31 -7.17 20.64
N ALA A 58 -7.25 -6.92 21.95
CA ALA A 58 -7.38 -7.92 23.00
C ALA A 58 -8.85 -8.16 23.39
N ILE A 59 -9.63 -8.74 22.46
CA ILE A 59 -11.08 -8.87 22.61
C ILE A 59 -11.52 -9.63 23.87
N LYS A 60 -10.82 -10.71 24.24
CA LYS A 60 -11.20 -11.54 25.40
C LYS A 60 -11.14 -10.71 26.69
N GLN A 61 -10.05 -9.98 26.87
CA GLN A 61 -9.86 -9.06 27.99
C GLN A 61 -10.85 -7.88 27.91
N GLY A 62 -11.08 -7.34 26.71
CA GLY A 62 -12.08 -6.30 26.47
C GLY A 62 -13.49 -6.70 26.94
N LYS A 63 -13.94 -7.91 26.59
CA LYS A 63 -15.23 -8.46 27.04
C LYS A 63 -15.30 -8.65 28.56
N GLN A 64 -14.20 -9.07 29.19
CA GLN A 64 -14.14 -9.16 30.67
C GLN A 64 -14.33 -7.80 31.34
N PHE A 65 -13.68 -6.74 30.82
CA PHE A 65 -13.84 -5.40 31.36
C PHE A 65 -15.22 -4.80 31.05
N HIS A 66 -15.82 -5.15 29.92
CA HIS A 66 -17.22 -4.80 29.64
C HIS A 66 -18.17 -5.45 30.66
N CYS A 67 -18.06 -6.75 30.93
CA CYS A 67 -18.87 -7.40 31.98
C CYS A 67 -18.65 -6.77 33.37
N MET A 68 -17.41 -6.36 33.67
CA MET A 68 -17.09 -5.63 34.90
C MET A 68 -17.80 -4.28 34.97
N ALA A 69 -17.86 -3.52 33.87
CA ALA A 69 -18.61 -2.27 33.81
C ALA A 69 -20.10 -2.48 34.18
N ILE A 70 -20.73 -3.54 33.64
CA ILE A 70 -22.11 -3.89 33.95
C ILE A 70 -22.27 -4.25 35.44
N LYS A 71 -21.38 -5.10 35.98
CA LYS A 71 -21.44 -5.54 37.38
C LYS A 71 -21.32 -4.38 38.39
N HIS A 72 -20.54 -3.35 38.05
CA HIS A 72 -20.35 -2.18 38.89
C HIS A 72 -21.36 -1.04 38.62
N GLY A 73 -22.33 -1.25 37.72
CA GLY A 73 -23.38 -0.26 37.42
C GLY A 73 -22.96 0.89 36.50
N PHE A 74 -21.84 0.74 35.78
CA PHE A 74 -21.31 1.75 34.85
C PHE A 74 -21.81 1.55 33.41
N ASN A 75 -22.82 0.71 33.17
CA ASN A 75 -23.32 0.36 31.84
C ASN A 75 -24.06 1.50 31.11
N ARG A 76 -24.27 2.64 31.77
CA ARG A 76 -24.82 3.86 31.16
C ARG A 76 -23.84 5.05 31.19
N ASP A 77 -22.60 4.84 31.63
CA ASP A 77 -21.57 5.89 31.59
C ASP A 77 -21.12 6.16 30.15
N LEU A 78 -21.31 7.39 29.68
CA LEU A 78 -21.09 7.75 28.27
C LEU A 78 -19.61 7.60 27.85
N ILE A 79 -18.67 8.01 28.70
CA ILE A 79 -17.23 7.94 28.40
C ILE A 79 -16.78 6.48 28.28
N LEU A 80 -17.24 5.63 29.18
CA LEU A 80 -16.96 4.20 29.16
C LEU A 80 -17.63 3.50 27.97
N MET A 81 -18.90 3.82 27.68
CA MET A 81 -19.60 3.29 26.50
C MET A 81 -18.89 3.67 25.19
N THR A 82 -18.49 4.93 25.02
CA THR A 82 -17.69 5.38 23.87
C THR A 82 -16.36 4.63 23.78
N SER A 83 -15.69 4.42 24.92
CA SER A 83 -14.44 3.64 24.97
C SER A 83 -14.65 2.16 24.59
N LEU A 84 -15.78 1.58 24.99
CA LEU A 84 -16.16 0.20 24.65
C LEU A 84 -16.51 0.06 23.17
N VAL A 85 -17.24 1.01 22.58
CA VAL A 85 -17.51 1.06 21.13
C VAL A 85 -16.19 1.10 20.36
N ASP A 86 -15.28 2.03 20.71
CA ASP A 86 -13.95 2.13 20.09
C ASP A 86 -13.14 0.82 20.22
N MET A 87 -13.17 0.19 21.39
CA MET A 87 -12.51 -1.10 21.63
C MET A 87 -13.09 -2.21 20.75
N TYR A 88 -14.41 -2.35 20.66
CA TYR A 88 -15.05 -3.36 19.83
C TYR A 88 -14.79 -3.13 18.33
N CYS A 89 -14.83 -1.87 17.88
CA CYS A 89 -14.45 -1.48 16.53
C CYS A 89 -13.01 -1.88 16.21
N LYS A 90 -12.04 -1.53 17.08
CA LYS A 90 -10.61 -1.90 16.92
C LYS A 90 -10.37 -3.41 16.96
N CYS A 91 -11.19 -4.15 17.69
CA CYS A 91 -11.13 -5.60 17.72
C CYS A 91 -11.90 -6.27 16.56
N THR A 92 -12.39 -5.53 15.56
CA THR A 92 -13.18 -6.05 14.43
C THR A 92 -14.51 -6.72 14.83
N HIS A 93 -15.01 -6.44 16.04
CA HIS A 93 -16.27 -6.95 16.56
C HIS A 93 -17.42 -5.96 16.32
N ILE A 94 -17.67 -5.65 15.04
CA ILE A 94 -18.59 -4.56 14.65
C ILE A 94 -20.04 -4.79 15.12
N LYS A 95 -20.48 -6.05 15.24
CA LYS A 95 -21.83 -6.38 15.75
C LYS A 95 -22.01 -5.96 17.22
N ASP A 96 -21.02 -6.26 18.05
CA ASP A 96 -20.99 -5.88 19.47
C ASP A 96 -20.92 -4.34 19.58
N ALA A 97 -20.09 -3.69 18.76
CA ALA A 97 -20.01 -2.22 18.70
C ALA A 97 -21.35 -1.57 18.31
N ARG A 98 -22.05 -2.10 17.30
CA ARG A 98 -23.38 -1.62 16.86
C ARG A 98 -24.40 -1.70 17.98
N HIS A 99 -24.47 -2.85 18.66
CA HIS A 99 -25.39 -3.05 19.76
C HIS A 99 -25.17 -1.98 20.84
N MET A 100 -23.91 -1.83 21.28
CA MET A 100 -23.53 -0.83 22.26
C MET A 100 -23.88 0.60 21.82
N PHE A 101 -23.56 0.94 20.58
CA PHE A 101 -23.81 2.27 20.03
C PHE A 101 -25.32 2.61 19.96
N VAL A 102 -26.16 1.63 19.65
CA VAL A 102 -27.61 1.80 19.63
C VAL A 102 -28.17 2.01 21.04
N GLU A 103 -27.65 1.30 22.02
CA GLU A 103 -28.08 1.38 23.44
C GLU A 103 -27.60 2.63 24.18
N MET A 104 -26.67 3.40 23.61
CA MET A 104 -26.19 4.64 24.24
C MET A 104 -27.35 5.62 24.49
N PRO A 105 -27.49 6.16 25.73
CA PRO A 105 -28.54 7.14 26.04
C PRO A 105 -28.45 8.39 25.17
N GLU A 106 -27.21 8.84 24.94
CA GLU A 106 -26.88 9.96 24.06
C GLU A 106 -25.68 9.57 23.21
N ARG A 107 -25.72 9.94 21.92
CA ARG A 107 -24.64 9.68 20.97
C ARG A 107 -23.98 11.02 20.68
N ASP A 108 -22.86 11.26 21.33
CA ASP A 108 -22.04 12.42 21.05
C ASP A 108 -21.26 12.25 19.72
N PHE A 109 -20.59 13.32 19.29
CA PHE A 109 -19.75 13.27 18.08
C PHE A 109 -18.64 12.23 18.22
N VAL A 110 -18.06 12.08 19.41
CA VAL A 110 -16.95 11.14 19.65
C VAL A 110 -17.38 9.69 19.40
N ALA A 111 -18.50 9.25 19.99
CA ALA A 111 -19.04 7.92 19.79
C ALA A 111 -19.39 7.66 18.32
N THR A 112 -20.00 8.65 17.66
CA THR A 112 -20.40 8.54 16.25
C THR A 112 -19.17 8.46 15.34
N ASN A 113 -18.14 9.27 15.60
CA ASN A 113 -16.87 9.27 14.85
C ASN A 113 -16.12 7.93 15.02
N CYS A 114 -16.07 7.38 16.24
CA CYS A 114 -15.55 6.03 16.50
C CYS A 114 -16.29 4.97 15.69
N MET A 115 -17.62 5.07 15.63
CA MET A 115 -18.45 4.13 14.88
C MET A 115 -18.22 4.25 13.36
N ILE A 116 -18.13 5.48 12.82
CA ILE A 116 -17.78 5.72 11.41
C ILE A 116 -16.43 5.09 11.07
N SER A 117 -15.39 5.36 11.86
CA SER A 117 -14.06 4.77 11.66
C SER A 117 -14.09 3.24 11.74
N GLY A 118 -14.81 2.67 12.72
CA GLY A 118 -14.96 1.22 12.86
C GLY A 118 -15.71 0.55 11.70
N LEU A 119 -16.73 1.21 11.16
CA LEU A 119 -17.44 0.75 9.95
C LEU A 119 -16.51 0.77 8.73
N CYS A 120 -15.73 1.83 8.56
CA CYS A 120 -14.71 1.90 7.51
C CYS A 120 -13.68 0.77 7.64
N TRP A 121 -13.11 0.54 8.83
CA TRP A 121 -12.17 -0.58 9.06
C TRP A 121 -12.77 -1.97 8.86
N SER A 122 -14.09 -2.10 8.92
CA SER A 122 -14.80 -3.35 8.62
C SER A 122 -15.21 -3.46 7.14
N HIS A 123 -14.74 -2.56 6.27
CA HIS A 123 -15.13 -2.43 4.86
C HIS A 123 -16.64 -2.21 4.63
N LEU A 124 -17.34 -1.63 5.62
CA LEU A 124 -18.77 -1.32 5.56
C LEU A 124 -19.01 0.17 5.24
N THR A 125 -18.35 0.65 4.19
CA THR A 125 -18.27 2.07 3.83
C THR A 125 -19.64 2.73 3.59
N LEU A 126 -20.56 2.03 2.93
CA LEU A 126 -21.91 2.56 2.68
C LEU A 126 -22.67 2.86 3.97
N GLU A 127 -22.50 2.03 5.00
CA GLU A 127 -23.11 2.27 6.31
C GLU A 127 -22.44 3.45 7.02
N ALA A 128 -21.12 3.59 6.90
CA ALA A 128 -20.39 4.73 7.44
C ALA A 128 -20.86 6.06 6.82
N ILE A 129 -21.02 6.09 5.49
CA ILE A 129 -21.55 7.25 4.76
C ILE A 129 -22.99 7.57 5.18
N LYS A 130 -23.85 6.55 5.33
CA LYS A 130 -25.23 6.75 5.81
C LYS A 130 -25.24 7.34 7.22
N LEU A 131 -24.44 6.79 8.13
CA LEU A 131 -24.34 7.29 9.51
C LEU A 131 -23.87 8.75 9.52
N PHE A 132 -22.84 9.07 8.73
CA PHE A 132 -22.31 10.43 8.59
C PHE A 132 -23.32 11.43 8.03
N ASN A 133 -24.07 11.05 6.98
CA ASN A 133 -25.07 11.93 6.38
C ASN A 133 -26.28 12.16 7.30
N ASN A 134 -26.58 11.20 8.19
CA ASN A 134 -27.66 11.30 9.18
C ASN A 134 -27.29 12.16 10.40
N MET A 135 -26.04 12.62 10.53
CA MET A 135 -25.63 13.51 11.61
C MET A 135 -26.25 14.90 11.42
N SER A 136 -26.94 15.41 12.44
CA SER A 136 -27.55 16.75 12.43
C SER A 136 -26.51 17.87 12.43
N LYS A 137 -25.37 17.64 13.10
CA LYS A 137 -24.18 18.49 13.09
C LYS A 137 -22.95 17.61 12.96
N ARG A 138 -21.93 18.11 12.27
CA ARG A 138 -20.65 17.42 12.05
C ARG A 138 -19.52 18.28 12.56
N ASP A 139 -18.59 17.69 13.28
CA ASP A 139 -17.33 18.35 13.65
C ASP A 139 -16.21 17.96 12.66
N VAL A 140 -15.04 18.60 12.79
CA VAL A 140 -13.85 18.29 11.96
C VAL A 140 -13.46 16.82 12.12
N GLY A 141 -13.64 16.25 13.32
CA GLY A 141 -13.43 14.83 13.61
C GLY A 141 -14.31 13.91 12.76
N SER A 142 -15.59 14.25 12.57
CA SER A 142 -16.53 13.47 11.76
C SER A 142 -16.08 13.38 10.31
N TRP A 143 -15.64 14.51 9.74
CA TRP A 143 -15.11 14.55 8.37
C TRP A 143 -13.83 13.74 8.25
N ASN A 144 -12.89 13.95 9.17
CA ASN A 144 -11.61 13.25 9.17
C ASN A 144 -11.77 11.73 9.31
N SER A 145 -12.67 11.27 10.20
CA SER A 145 -13.00 9.85 10.36
C SER A 145 -13.49 9.21 9.07
N LEU A 146 -14.39 9.89 8.33
CA LEU A 146 -14.92 9.38 7.08
C LEU A 146 -13.89 9.45 5.94
N ILE A 147 -13.25 10.61 5.74
CA ILE A 147 -12.28 10.82 4.65
C ILE A 147 -11.10 9.86 4.78
N SER A 148 -10.52 9.74 5.99
CA SER A 148 -9.44 8.80 6.25
C SER A 148 -9.90 7.35 6.04
N GLY A 149 -11.08 6.98 6.55
CA GLY A 149 -11.65 5.65 6.36
C GLY A 149 -11.86 5.26 4.89
N LEU A 150 -12.36 6.20 4.07
CA LEU A 150 -12.51 6.04 2.62
C LEU A 150 -11.17 5.83 1.91
N GLY A 151 -10.14 6.58 2.32
CA GLY A 151 -8.78 6.40 1.81
C GLY A 151 -8.24 4.99 2.04
N HIS A 152 -8.38 4.48 3.27
CA HIS A 152 -7.93 3.12 3.63
C HIS A 152 -8.66 2.01 2.85
N ASN A 153 -9.93 2.22 2.50
CA ASN A 153 -10.74 1.24 1.77
C ASN A 153 -10.52 1.25 0.25
N SER A 154 -9.46 1.90 -0.25
CA SER A 154 -9.23 2.09 -1.69
C SER A 154 -10.36 2.86 -2.40
N GLU A 155 -11.18 3.58 -1.64
CA GLU A 155 -12.28 4.43 -2.12
C GLU A 155 -11.84 5.91 -2.15
N GLY A 156 -10.57 6.15 -2.46
CA GLY A 156 -9.95 7.48 -2.36
C GLY A 156 -10.67 8.59 -3.14
N ARG A 157 -11.30 8.29 -4.28
CA ARG A 157 -12.07 9.28 -5.04
C ARG A 157 -13.27 9.81 -4.26
N LEU A 158 -13.98 8.93 -3.54
CA LEU A 158 -15.05 9.35 -2.64
C LEU A 158 -14.47 10.16 -1.49
N GLY A 159 -13.31 9.76 -0.95
CA GLY A 159 -12.59 10.55 0.06
C GLY A 159 -12.32 12.00 -0.38
N LEU A 160 -11.83 12.20 -1.62
CA LEU A 160 -11.62 13.54 -2.18
C LEU A 160 -12.95 14.29 -2.44
N ALA A 161 -14.01 13.59 -2.84
CA ALA A 161 -15.34 14.19 -3.01
C ALA A 161 -15.92 14.66 -1.66
N PHE A 162 -15.75 13.90 -0.59
CA PHE A 162 -16.14 14.31 0.77
C PHE A 162 -15.28 15.45 1.30
N PHE A 163 -14.00 15.52 0.95
CA PHE A 163 -13.17 16.69 1.24
C PHE A 163 -13.67 17.95 0.52
N GLU A 164 -14.06 17.85 -0.75
CA GLU A 164 -14.65 19.00 -1.44
C GLU A 164 -16.00 19.40 -0.83
N LYS A 165 -16.83 18.42 -0.46
CA LYS A 165 -18.09 18.66 0.27
C LYS A 165 -17.84 19.38 1.60
N MET A 166 -16.83 18.95 2.37
CA MET A 166 -16.41 19.59 3.63
C MET A 166 -16.08 21.07 3.42
N ARG A 167 -15.35 21.41 2.35
CA ARG A 167 -14.97 22.78 2.01
C ARG A 167 -16.16 23.63 1.55
N VAL A 168 -17.04 23.08 0.72
CA VAL A 168 -18.25 23.75 0.24
C VAL A 168 -19.22 24.03 1.39
N GLU A 169 -19.32 23.12 2.36
CA GLU A 169 -20.11 23.32 3.59
C GLU A 169 -19.43 24.24 4.62
N GLY A 170 -18.24 24.77 4.32
CA GLY A 170 -17.54 25.73 5.17
C GLY A 170 -16.94 25.14 6.45
N ALA A 171 -16.74 23.82 6.52
CA ALA A 171 -16.10 23.19 7.67
C ALA A 171 -14.59 23.49 7.70
N GLU A 172 -14.04 23.65 8.91
CA GLU A 172 -12.62 23.94 9.11
C GLU A 172 -11.73 22.76 8.70
N VAL A 173 -10.70 23.04 7.92
CA VAL A 173 -9.70 22.06 7.51
C VAL A 173 -8.55 22.08 8.51
N ASP A 174 -8.20 20.93 9.08
CA ASP A 174 -7.09 20.79 10.02
C ASP A 174 -5.90 19.98 9.44
N VAL A 175 -4.86 19.85 10.26
CA VAL A 175 -3.66 19.07 9.95
C VAL A 175 -4.00 17.62 9.57
N MET A 176 -4.96 17.00 10.27
CA MET A 176 -5.36 15.61 10.03
C MET A 176 -6.16 15.46 8.73
N THR A 177 -6.97 16.46 8.38
CA THR A 177 -7.63 16.54 7.08
C THR A 177 -6.58 16.51 5.98
N MET A 178 -5.57 17.40 6.04
CA MET A 178 -4.51 17.49 5.03
C MET A 178 -3.72 16.20 4.88
N VAL A 179 -3.28 15.59 5.99
CA VAL A 179 -2.57 14.30 5.95
C VAL A 179 -3.42 13.23 5.26
N SER A 180 -4.72 13.17 5.56
CA SER A 180 -5.62 12.17 4.98
C SER A 180 -5.80 12.36 3.47
N VAL A 181 -6.06 13.59 3.00
CA VAL A 181 -6.27 13.86 1.57
C VAL A 181 -4.99 13.78 0.74
N LEU A 182 -3.84 14.17 1.31
CA LEU A 182 -2.54 13.98 0.66
C LEU A 182 -2.19 12.49 0.54
N SER A 183 -2.46 11.68 1.57
CA SER A 183 -2.30 10.22 1.51
C SER A 183 -3.20 9.61 0.42
N ILE A 184 -4.45 10.06 0.31
CA ILE A 184 -5.36 9.62 -0.75
C ILE A 184 -4.79 9.97 -2.14
N CYS A 185 -4.29 11.19 -2.34
CA CYS A 185 -3.66 11.59 -3.60
C CYS A 185 -2.41 10.77 -3.90
N SER A 186 -1.59 10.49 -2.89
CA SER A 186 -0.42 9.63 -2.97
C SER A 186 -0.78 8.22 -3.47
N ASP A 187 -1.80 7.61 -2.88
CA ASP A 187 -2.19 6.25 -3.21
C ASP A 187 -2.84 6.16 -4.60
N LEU A 188 -3.66 7.15 -4.97
CA LEU A 188 -4.26 7.28 -6.31
C LEU A 188 -3.28 7.76 -7.40
N ALA A 189 -2.06 8.17 -7.03
CA ALA A 189 -1.15 8.91 -7.90
C ALA A 189 -1.79 10.17 -8.54
N ALA A 190 -2.71 10.83 -7.82
CA ALA A 190 -3.47 11.99 -8.29
C ALA A 190 -2.65 13.30 -8.21
N PHE A 191 -1.64 13.43 -9.07
CA PHE A 191 -0.64 14.51 -9.03
C PHE A 191 -1.24 15.93 -9.06
N ARG A 192 -2.27 16.16 -9.89
CA ARG A 192 -2.90 17.49 -10.02
C ARG A 192 -3.61 17.89 -8.72
N ASN A 193 -4.38 16.98 -8.13
CA ASN A 193 -5.02 17.19 -6.84
C ASN A 193 -3.96 17.38 -5.75
N GLY A 194 -2.90 16.58 -5.77
CA GLY A 194 -1.75 16.70 -4.86
C GLY A 194 -1.11 18.09 -4.89
N LYS A 195 -0.87 18.68 -6.08
CA LYS A 195 -0.35 20.05 -6.21
C LYS A 195 -1.33 21.10 -5.65
N GLN A 196 -2.62 20.96 -5.92
CA GLN A 196 -3.63 21.87 -5.36
C GLN A 196 -3.68 21.80 -3.82
N LEU A 197 -3.62 20.59 -3.27
CA LEU A 197 -3.55 20.36 -1.82
C LEU A 197 -2.27 20.94 -1.22
N HIS A 198 -1.12 20.80 -1.87
CA HIS A 198 0.11 21.41 -1.41
C HIS A 198 0.02 22.95 -1.39
N CYS A 199 -0.62 23.59 -2.37
CA CYS A 199 -0.91 25.02 -2.31
C CYS A 199 -1.82 25.38 -1.13
N LEU A 200 -2.80 24.54 -0.80
CA LEU A 200 -3.64 24.74 0.39
C LEU A 200 -2.84 24.58 1.68
N VAL A 201 -1.92 23.62 1.75
CA VAL A 201 -0.99 23.45 2.88
C VAL A 201 -0.23 24.75 3.14
N MET A 202 0.38 25.33 2.11
CA MET A 202 1.10 26.61 2.22
C MET A 202 0.17 27.76 2.59
N LYS A 203 -1.04 27.81 2.01
CA LYS A 203 -2.02 28.86 2.29
C LYS A 203 -2.48 28.86 3.76
N TYR A 204 -2.62 27.67 4.36
CA TYR A 204 -3.06 27.53 5.74
C TYR A 204 -1.92 27.53 6.77
N GLY A 205 -0.65 27.64 6.33
CA GLY A 205 0.50 27.58 7.24
C GLY A 205 0.77 26.17 7.78
N PHE A 206 0.30 25.13 7.09
CA PHE A 206 0.43 23.75 7.54
C PHE A 206 1.78 23.11 7.18
N GLU A 207 2.61 23.77 6.38
CA GLU A 207 3.94 23.31 5.96
C GLU A 207 4.93 23.15 7.14
N LEU A 208 4.69 23.86 8.24
CA LEU A 208 5.49 23.77 9.46
C LEU A 208 5.20 22.49 10.27
N TYR A 209 4.09 21.81 10.00
CA TYR A 209 3.70 20.59 10.71
C TYR A 209 4.36 19.38 10.07
N LEU A 210 5.24 18.73 10.83
CA LEU A 210 6.00 17.56 10.42
C LEU A 210 5.16 16.44 9.77
N PRO A 211 3.96 16.07 10.28
CA PRO A 211 3.12 15.08 9.61
C PRO A 211 2.66 15.49 8.21
N VAL A 212 2.40 16.79 7.99
CA VAL A 212 1.97 17.33 6.69
C VAL A 212 3.14 17.34 5.72
N GLY A 213 4.31 17.82 6.14
CA GLY A 213 5.53 17.76 5.33
C GLY A 213 5.85 16.34 4.85
N ASN A 214 5.74 15.35 5.76
CA ASN A 214 5.90 13.93 5.41
C ASN A 214 4.87 13.45 4.38
N ALA A 215 3.60 13.85 4.52
CA ALA A 215 2.54 13.49 3.58
C ALA A 215 2.72 14.15 2.21
N VAL A 216 3.25 15.38 2.15
CA VAL A 216 3.59 16.07 0.90
C VAL A 216 4.74 15.36 0.17
N ILE A 217 5.80 14.97 0.89
CA ILE A 217 6.92 14.19 0.32
C ILE A 217 6.40 12.87 -0.25
N ASP A 218 5.64 12.10 0.55
CA ASP A 218 5.09 10.81 0.11
C ASP A 218 4.18 10.98 -1.11
N MET A 219 3.34 12.02 -1.13
CA MET A 219 2.48 12.34 -2.26
C MET A 219 3.28 12.60 -3.53
N TYR A 220 4.25 13.51 -3.52
CA TYR A 220 5.06 13.79 -4.70
C TYR A 220 5.87 12.57 -5.16
N ALA A 221 6.46 11.85 -4.21
CA ALA A 221 7.22 10.63 -4.48
C ALA A 221 6.33 9.56 -5.13
N LYS A 222 5.14 9.25 -4.58
CA LYS A 222 4.19 8.29 -5.17
C LYS A 222 3.43 8.84 -6.38
N CYS A 223 3.50 10.12 -6.69
CA CYS A 223 3.01 10.69 -7.94
C CYS A 223 4.09 10.71 -9.04
N GLY A 224 5.29 10.21 -8.78
CA GLY A 224 6.36 10.15 -9.79
C GLY A 224 7.01 11.50 -10.07
N CYS A 225 7.05 12.42 -9.09
CA CYS A 225 7.75 13.70 -9.18
C CYS A 225 8.75 13.80 -8.02
N MET A 226 9.90 13.15 -8.20
CA MET A 226 10.90 13.02 -7.14
C MET A 226 11.59 14.36 -6.85
N GLU A 227 11.72 15.22 -7.86
CA GLU A 227 12.32 16.54 -7.73
C GLU A 227 11.54 17.43 -6.75
N ASP A 228 10.21 17.52 -6.93
CA ASP A 228 9.32 18.25 -6.02
C ASP A 228 9.34 17.64 -4.61
N ALA A 229 9.41 16.30 -4.49
CA ALA A 229 9.53 15.61 -3.20
C ALA A 229 10.82 15.97 -2.47
N CYS A 230 11.95 16.02 -3.18
CA CYS A 230 13.25 16.40 -2.64
C CYS A 230 13.27 17.86 -2.19
N LEU A 231 12.71 18.77 -3.01
CA LEU A 231 12.62 20.18 -2.68
C LEU A 231 11.82 20.39 -1.38
N CYS A 232 10.68 19.71 -1.25
CA CYS A 232 9.87 19.75 -0.03
C CYS A 232 10.67 19.23 1.17
N PHE A 233 11.34 18.07 1.01
CA PHE A 233 12.14 17.47 2.07
C PHE A 233 13.24 18.40 2.57
N TRP A 234 14.05 18.98 1.68
CA TRP A 234 15.16 19.83 2.08
C TRP A 234 14.69 21.12 2.76
N ASN A 235 13.55 21.66 2.33
CA ASN A 235 12.94 22.85 2.92
C ASN A 235 12.24 22.59 4.27
N MET A 236 12.05 21.34 4.70
CA MET A 236 11.44 21.06 6.00
C MET A 236 12.37 21.48 7.15
N PRO A 237 11.86 22.24 8.14
CA PRO A 237 12.67 22.73 9.26
C PRO A 237 13.10 21.61 10.21
N LEU A 238 12.26 20.58 10.34
CA LEU A 238 12.51 19.39 11.15
C LEU A 238 12.27 18.16 10.29
N LYS A 239 13.15 17.17 10.43
CA LYS A 239 13.09 15.88 9.73
C LYS A 239 13.13 14.78 10.77
N ASN A 240 12.32 13.74 10.60
CA ASN A 240 12.36 12.57 11.47
C ASN A 240 12.53 11.29 10.65
N VAL A 241 12.53 10.15 11.34
CA VAL A 241 12.60 8.82 10.69
C VAL A 241 11.56 8.64 9.58
N VAL A 242 10.37 9.23 9.72
CA VAL A 242 9.30 9.15 8.70
C VAL A 242 9.65 9.98 7.48
N SER A 243 10.16 11.21 7.65
CA SER A 243 10.62 12.07 6.53
C SER A 243 11.68 11.36 5.69
N TRP A 244 12.72 10.84 6.34
CA TRP A 244 13.82 10.13 5.69
C TRP A 244 13.35 8.84 5.01
N THR A 245 12.49 8.07 5.69
CA THR A 245 11.94 6.83 5.12
C THR A 245 11.08 7.11 3.89
N ALA A 246 10.28 8.19 3.88
CA ALA A 246 9.50 8.59 2.72
C ALA A 246 10.40 8.93 1.52
N LEU A 247 11.50 9.65 1.75
CA LEU A 247 12.47 9.99 0.71
C LEU A 247 13.17 8.74 0.14
N ILE A 248 13.70 7.87 1.01
CA ILE A 248 14.41 6.64 0.62
C ILE A 248 13.47 5.69 -0.14
N ALA A 249 12.26 5.46 0.38
CA ALA A 249 11.27 4.62 -0.27
C ALA A 249 10.79 5.23 -1.60
N GLY A 250 10.70 6.56 -1.67
CA GLY A 250 10.42 7.32 -2.89
C GLY A 250 11.44 7.00 -3.98
N TYR A 251 12.73 7.23 -3.71
CA TYR A 251 13.81 6.89 -4.64
C TYR A 251 13.78 5.42 -5.07
N GLY A 252 13.59 4.49 -4.12
CA GLY A 252 13.50 3.06 -4.41
C GLY A 252 12.36 2.70 -5.37
N LYS A 253 11.17 3.31 -5.21
CA LYS A 253 10.03 3.09 -6.11
C LYS A 253 10.24 3.68 -7.51
N GLN A 254 11.10 4.69 -7.65
CA GLN A 254 11.46 5.28 -8.94
C GLN A 254 12.62 4.57 -9.65
N GLY A 255 13.22 3.54 -9.03
CA GLY A 255 14.40 2.85 -9.55
C GLY A 255 15.71 3.60 -9.32
N GLN A 256 15.70 4.69 -8.53
CA GLN A 256 16.87 5.51 -8.23
C GLN A 256 17.64 4.97 -7.02
N GLY A 257 18.15 3.73 -7.14
CA GLY A 257 18.76 3.00 -6.02
C GLY A 257 19.96 3.70 -5.37
N ILE A 258 20.82 4.34 -6.17
CA ILE A 258 22.00 5.07 -5.67
C ILE A 258 21.58 6.27 -4.82
N GLU A 259 20.58 7.04 -5.27
CA GLU A 259 20.09 8.21 -4.51
C GLU A 259 19.37 7.79 -3.23
N ALA A 260 18.66 6.65 -3.24
CA ALA A 260 18.09 6.07 -2.04
C ALA A 260 19.15 5.75 -0.97
N LEU A 261 20.31 5.21 -1.39
CA LEU A 261 21.41 4.88 -0.50
C LEU A 261 22.15 6.12 0.00
N LYS A 262 22.35 7.14 -0.84
CA LYS A 262 22.87 8.44 -0.39
C LYS A 262 21.98 9.06 0.70
N ALA A 263 20.66 9.00 0.51
CA ALA A 263 19.71 9.47 1.51
C ALA A 263 19.76 8.63 2.80
N PHE A 264 19.93 7.31 2.68
CA PHE A 264 20.11 6.41 3.82
C PHE A 264 21.39 6.72 4.61
N ASP A 265 22.52 6.89 3.93
CA ASP A 265 23.80 7.21 4.56
C ASP A 265 23.75 8.61 5.20
N ALA A 266 23.11 9.60 4.55
CA ALA A 266 22.89 10.93 5.12
C ALA A 266 22.03 10.90 6.39
N MET A 267 20.97 10.08 6.42
CA MET A 267 20.15 9.85 7.60
C MET A 267 20.98 9.32 8.77
N GLU A 268 21.90 8.38 8.52
CA GLU A 268 22.82 7.86 9.54
C GLU A 268 23.79 8.93 10.04
N ILE A 269 24.32 9.78 9.15
CA ILE A 269 25.24 10.88 9.48
C ILE A 269 24.54 11.93 10.37
N GLU A 270 23.27 12.24 10.09
CA GLU A 270 22.47 13.14 10.94
C GLU A 270 22.05 12.50 12.28
N GLY A 271 22.46 11.27 12.56
CA GLY A 271 22.15 10.57 13.81
C GLY A 271 20.70 10.11 13.92
N VAL A 272 19.94 10.13 12.83
CA VAL A 272 18.55 9.65 12.81
C VAL A 272 18.56 8.13 12.69
N ARG A 273 18.12 7.43 13.73
CA ARG A 273 18.12 5.96 13.77
C ARG A 273 17.16 5.36 12.72
N PRO A 274 17.64 4.56 11.75
CA PRO A 274 16.79 3.82 10.82
C PRO A 274 15.88 2.83 11.54
N ASN A 275 14.66 2.66 11.04
CA ASN A 275 13.72 1.65 11.52
C ASN A 275 13.53 0.53 10.48
N LYS A 276 12.71 -0.47 10.81
CA LYS A 276 12.39 -1.60 9.92
C LYS A 276 11.87 -1.15 8.55
N ILE A 277 11.08 -0.07 8.49
CA ILE A 277 10.53 0.44 7.23
C ILE A 277 11.62 1.16 6.42
N THR A 278 12.54 1.87 7.08
CA THR A 278 13.70 2.50 6.44
C THR A 278 14.59 1.47 5.76
N PHE A 279 14.96 0.39 6.47
CA PHE A 279 15.77 -0.69 5.91
C PHE A 279 15.07 -1.39 4.75
N LEU A 280 13.77 -1.65 4.88
CA LEU A 280 12.98 -2.20 3.79
C LEU A 280 13.04 -1.31 2.54
N GLY A 281 12.86 0.01 2.69
CA GLY A 281 12.96 0.97 1.58
C GLY A 281 14.33 0.95 0.88
N ALA A 282 15.42 0.93 1.66
CA ALA A 282 16.78 0.87 1.12
C ALA A 282 17.09 -0.45 0.41
N LEU A 283 16.68 -1.60 0.98
CA LEU A 283 16.84 -2.92 0.34
C LEU A 283 16.00 -3.04 -0.94
N TYR A 284 14.79 -2.49 -0.93
CA TYR A 284 13.92 -2.44 -2.10
C TYR A 284 14.59 -1.65 -3.24
N ALA A 285 15.19 -0.51 -2.89
CA ALA A 285 15.96 0.31 -3.83
C ALA A 285 17.17 -0.44 -4.41
N CYS A 286 17.89 -1.20 -3.56
CA CYS A 286 18.99 -2.05 -4.00
C CYS A 286 18.52 -3.15 -4.96
N SER A 287 17.43 -3.85 -4.63
CA SER A 287 16.86 -4.92 -5.48
C SER A 287 16.53 -4.42 -6.89
N HIS A 288 15.84 -3.28 -6.97
CA HIS A 288 15.44 -2.72 -8.27
C HIS A 288 16.58 -2.15 -9.10
N ALA A 289 17.64 -1.69 -8.44
CA ALA A 289 18.82 -1.16 -9.10
C ALA A 289 19.94 -2.20 -9.29
N GLY A 290 19.75 -3.46 -8.87
CA GLY A 290 20.77 -4.51 -8.98
C GLY A 290 22.01 -4.28 -8.11
N LEU A 291 21.91 -3.48 -7.03
CA LEU A 291 23.04 -3.09 -6.19
C LEU A 291 23.34 -4.17 -5.12
N VAL A 292 23.87 -5.32 -5.56
CA VAL A 292 24.07 -6.51 -4.70
C VAL A 292 24.92 -6.21 -3.47
N GLN A 293 26.06 -5.54 -3.65
CA GLN A 293 26.99 -5.28 -2.54
C GLN A 293 26.39 -4.31 -1.51
N GLU A 294 25.70 -3.27 -1.98
CA GLU A 294 25.02 -2.32 -1.10
C GLU A 294 23.84 -2.95 -0.37
N GLY A 295 23.06 -3.82 -1.04
CA GLY A 295 22.00 -4.57 -0.38
C GLY A 295 22.51 -5.43 0.77
N ARG A 296 23.67 -6.10 0.59
CA ARG A 296 24.34 -6.83 1.68
C ARG A 296 24.76 -5.90 2.81
N ARG A 297 25.37 -4.76 2.49
CA ARG A 297 25.80 -3.76 3.47
C ARG A 297 24.62 -3.30 4.31
N VAL A 298 23.51 -2.92 3.66
CA VAL A 298 22.28 -2.46 4.34
C VAL A 298 21.69 -3.56 5.23
N PHE A 299 21.58 -4.80 4.73
CA PHE A 299 21.04 -5.92 5.52
C PHE A 299 21.91 -6.23 6.74
N ASN A 300 23.24 -6.28 6.56
CA ASN A 300 24.18 -6.50 7.66
C ASN A 300 24.15 -5.35 8.68
N THR A 301 24.00 -4.11 8.22
CA THR A 301 23.87 -2.93 9.09
C THR A 301 22.61 -3.03 9.94
N MET A 302 21.48 -3.46 9.36
CA MET A 302 20.23 -3.69 10.08
C MET A 302 20.40 -4.68 11.23
N VAL A 303 21.00 -5.84 10.95
CA VAL A 303 21.12 -6.95 11.91
C VAL A 303 22.22 -6.69 12.94
N ASN A 304 23.40 -6.25 12.51
CA ASN A 304 24.58 -6.20 13.36
C ASN A 304 24.73 -4.86 14.08
N LYS A 305 24.57 -3.74 13.38
CA LYS A 305 24.75 -2.39 13.96
C LYS A 305 23.53 -1.94 14.77
N TYR A 306 22.33 -2.15 14.21
CA TYR A 306 21.09 -1.66 14.83
C TYR A 306 20.29 -2.72 15.59
N SER A 307 20.74 -3.98 15.56
CA SER A 307 20.07 -5.13 16.20
C SER A 307 18.59 -5.21 15.86
N THR A 308 18.23 -4.83 14.63
CA THR A 308 16.85 -4.79 14.17
C THR A 308 16.50 -6.15 13.59
N THR A 309 15.50 -6.82 14.17
CA THR A 309 15.03 -8.12 13.67
C THR A 309 14.42 -7.97 12.27
N PRO A 310 14.94 -8.66 11.25
CA PRO A 310 14.37 -8.63 9.91
C PRO A 310 12.95 -9.17 9.88
N MET A 311 12.08 -8.53 9.09
CA MET A 311 10.74 -9.03 8.73
C MET A 311 10.80 -9.85 7.44
N MET A 312 9.73 -10.58 7.11
CA MET A 312 9.66 -11.40 5.88
C MET A 312 10.01 -10.58 4.63
N GLU A 313 9.51 -9.35 4.55
CA GLU A 313 9.70 -8.45 3.42
C GLU A 313 11.19 -8.09 3.19
N HIS A 314 12.00 -8.06 4.25
CA HIS A 314 13.45 -7.82 4.11
C HIS A 314 14.14 -9.03 3.47
N TYR A 315 13.75 -10.25 3.88
CA TYR A 315 14.26 -11.47 3.24
C TYR A 315 13.80 -11.56 1.80
N THR A 316 12.54 -11.23 1.51
CA THR A 316 12.02 -11.15 0.13
C THR A 316 12.85 -10.21 -0.73
N CYS A 317 13.18 -9.01 -0.24
CA CYS A 317 14.02 -8.06 -0.99
C CYS A 317 15.43 -8.59 -1.24
N MET A 318 16.05 -9.25 -0.26
CA MET A 318 17.39 -9.84 -0.43
C MET A 318 17.39 -11.00 -1.41
N VAL A 319 16.39 -11.87 -1.34
CA VAL A 319 16.24 -13.01 -2.26
C VAL A 319 15.98 -12.51 -3.67
N ASP A 320 15.09 -11.52 -3.85
CA ASP A 320 14.82 -10.88 -5.13
C ASP A 320 16.10 -10.25 -5.71
N LEU A 321 16.84 -9.47 -4.91
CA LEU A 321 18.10 -8.85 -5.33
C LEU A 321 19.13 -9.87 -5.82
N LEU A 322 19.38 -10.92 -5.02
CA LEU A 322 20.36 -11.96 -5.33
C LEU A 322 19.95 -12.76 -6.57
N ALA A 323 18.68 -13.18 -6.64
CA ALA A 323 18.19 -14.00 -7.74
C ALA A 323 18.14 -13.25 -9.06
N ARG A 324 17.68 -11.99 -9.06
CA ARG A 324 17.67 -11.13 -10.25
C ARG A 324 19.08 -10.88 -10.79
N SER A 325 20.07 -10.83 -9.90
CA SER A 325 21.48 -10.63 -10.23
C SER A 325 22.21 -11.93 -10.61
N GLY A 326 21.49 -13.06 -10.69
CA GLY A 326 22.05 -14.36 -11.08
C GLY A 326 22.73 -15.15 -9.96
N CYS A 327 22.75 -14.63 -8.72
CA CYS A 327 23.35 -15.29 -7.55
C CYS A 327 22.40 -16.36 -6.94
N PHE A 328 21.96 -17.31 -7.76
CA PHE A 328 20.90 -18.27 -7.39
C PHE A 328 21.26 -19.20 -6.23
N ASP A 329 22.46 -19.77 -6.23
CA ASP A 329 22.89 -20.68 -5.16
C ASP A 329 22.93 -19.97 -3.82
N GLU A 330 23.37 -18.73 -3.83
CA GLU A 330 23.40 -17.90 -2.64
C GLU A 330 22.00 -17.51 -2.17
N ALA A 331 21.12 -17.09 -3.08
CA ALA A 331 19.74 -16.79 -2.76
C ALA A 331 19.04 -18.02 -2.17
N TYR A 332 19.25 -19.21 -2.74
CA TYR A 332 18.69 -20.47 -2.23
C TYR A 332 19.26 -20.83 -0.85
N ASN A 333 20.56 -20.68 -0.65
CA ASN A 333 21.19 -20.86 0.66
C ASN A 333 20.70 -19.85 1.70
N PHE A 334 20.47 -18.60 1.29
CA PHE A 334 19.91 -17.56 2.13
C PHE A 334 18.47 -17.91 2.57
N ILE A 335 17.68 -18.51 1.68
CA ILE A 335 16.36 -19.06 2.02
C ILE A 335 16.47 -20.19 3.06
N GLY A 336 17.50 -21.03 2.97
CA GLY A 336 17.72 -22.10 3.95
C GLY A 336 18.13 -21.61 5.34
N ARG A 337 18.74 -20.41 5.44
CA ARG A 337 19.27 -19.85 6.69
C ARG A 337 18.31 -18.93 7.43
N MET A 338 17.21 -18.51 6.81
CA MET A 338 16.28 -17.59 7.46
C MET A 338 15.58 -18.27 8.66
N PRO A 339 15.30 -17.54 9.76
CA PRO A 339 14.68 -18.10 10.96
C PRO A 339 13.15 -18.27 10.84
N ILE A 340 12.56 -17.84 9.73
CA ILE A 340 11.11 -17.82 9.47
C ILE A 340 10.82 -18.59 8.18
N LYS A 341 9.71 -19.33 8.11
CA LYS A 341 9.38 -20.10 6.89
C LYS A 341 9.05 -19.11 5.75
N PRO A 342 9.59 -19.29 4.52
CA PRO A 342 9.31 -18.41 3.39
C PRO A 342 7.82 -18.38 3.05
N ASP A 343 7.31 -17.18 2.74
CA ASP A 343 5.93 -16.96 2.31
C ASP A 343 5.78 -17.03 0.77
N SER A 344 4.53 -16.97 0.27
CA SER A 344 4.28 -17.01 -1.18
C SER A 344 4.96 -15.88 -1.93
N LYS A 345 4.99 -14.67 -1.36
CA LYS A 345 5.60 -13.49 -2.00
C LYS A 345 7.09 -13.70 -2.26
N LEU A 346 7.82 -14.24 -1.27
CA LEU A 346 9.23 -14.57 -1.42
C LEU A 346 9.47 -15.64 -2.48
N LEU A 347 8.72 -16.74 -2.43
CA LEU A 347 8.85 -17.82 -3.41
C LEU A 347 8.48 -17.37 -4.82
N THR A 348 7.47 -16.51 -4.96
CA THR A 348 7.06 -15.88 -6.22
C THR A 348 8.15 -14.99 -6.79
N ALA A 349 8.81 -14.17 -5.97
CA ALA A 349 9.93 -13.33 -6.41
C ALA A 349 11.12 -14.18 -6.90
N PHE A 350 11.43 -15.25 -6.16
CA PHE A 350 12.50 -16.18 -6.53
C PHE A 350 12.18 -16.95 -7.82
N LEU A 351 10.98 -17.51 -7.94
CA LEU A 351 10.52 -18.23 -9.14
C LEU A 351 10.51 -17.30 -10.36
N SER A 352 10.04 -16.06 -10.19
CA SER A 352 10.06 -15.05 -11.27
C SER A 352 11.48 -14.79 -11.79
N SER A 353 12.46 -14.73 -10.89
CA SER A 353 13.88 -14.61 -11.26
C SER A 353 14.41 -15.86 -11.96
N CYS A 354 14.02 -17.06 -11.50
CA CYS A 354 14.35 -18.30 -12.19
C CYS A 354 13.79 -18.36 -13.63
N CYS A 355 12.58 -17.83 -13.85
CA CYS A 355 12.00 -17.70 -15.20
C CYS A 355 12.88 -16.83 -16.11
N SER A 356 13.29 -15.66 -15.62
CA SER A 356 14.09 -14.69 -16.40
C SER A 356 15.46 -15.26 -16.79
N HIS A 357 16.09 -16.04 -15.90
CA HIS A 357 17.41 -16.64 -16.13
C HIS A 357 17.37 -18.09 -16.63
N LYS A 358 16.17 -18.64 -16.89
CA LYS A 358 15.95 -20.04 -17.33
C LYS A 358 16.61 -21.09 -16.41
N ASN A 359 16.62 -20.84 -15.10
CA ASN A 359 17.16 -21.81 -14.12
C ASN A 359 16.14 -22.93 -13.85
N LEU A 360 16.30 -24.05 -14.55
CA LEU A 360 15.34 -25.15 -14.62
C LEU A 360 15.14 -25.87 -13.29
N GLU A 361 16.24 -26.26 -12.65
CA GLU A 361 16.24 -27.10 -11.45
C GLU A 361 15.60 -26.37 -10.26
N LEU A 362 16.08 -25.15 -9.98
CA LEU A 362 15.55 -24.36 -8.87
C LEU A 362 14.12 -23.87 -9.14
N GLY A 363 13.81 -23.50 -10.38
CA GLY A 363 12.45 -23.07 -10.76
C GLY A 363 11.39 -24.15 -10.51
N LYS A 364 11.68 -25.41 -10.86
CA LYS A 364 10.77 -26.54 -10.57
C LYS A 364 10.59 -26.75 -9.07
N SER A 365 11.69 -26.78 -8.30
CA SER A 365 11.67 -27.01 -6.86
C SER A 365 10.86 -25.93 -6.12
N VAL A 366 11.09 -24.66 -6.45
CA VAL A 366 10.45 -23.51 -5.80
C VAL A 366 8.99 -23.41 -6.21
N GLY A 367 8.69 -23.66 -7.49
CA GLY A 367 7.32 -23.70 -8.00
C GLY A 367 6.45 -24.73 -7.30
N GLN A 368 6.99 -25.91 -7.03
CA GLN A 368 6.27 -26.93 -6.26
C GLN A 368 6.03 -26.50 -4.81
N LYS A 369 7.06 -25.96 -4.13
CA LYS A 369 6.92 -25.42 -2.76
C LYS A 369 5.87 -24.30 -2.67
N LEU A 370 5.76 -23.47 -3.71
CA LEU A 370 4.78 -22.41 -3.79
C LEU A 370 3.35 -22.95 -3.86
N LEU A 371 3.09 -23.95 -4.72
CA LEU A 371 1.79 -24.62 -4.81
C LEU A 371 1.39 -25.39 -3.54
N GLU A 372 2.37 -25.92 -2.81
CA GLU A 372 2.16 -26.57 -1.51
C GLU A 372 1.85 -25.55 -0.41
N SER A 373 2.37 -24.33 -0.52
CA SER A 373 2.21 -23.29 0.51
C SER A 373 0.92 -22.49 0.35
N GLU A 374 0.54 -22.14 -0.89
CA GLU A 374 -0.69 -21.40 -1.18
C GLU A 374 -1.51 -22.12 -2.26
N PRO A 375 -2.29 -23.15 -1.86
CA PRO A 375 -3.00 -24.00 -2.80
C PRO A 375 -4.15 -23.30 -3.54
N ASP A 376 -4.59 -22.13 -3.07
CA ASP A 376 -5.76 -21.41 -3.58
C ASP A 376 -5.39 -20.11 -4.33
N GLU A 377 -4.12 -19.71 -4.35
CA GLU A 377 -3.67 -18.44 -4.94
C GLU A 377 -3.43 -18.59 -6.46
N ALA A 378 -4.27 -17.97 -7.29
CA ALA A 378 -4.16 -18.04 -8.75
C ALA A 378 -2.82 -17.59 -9.33
N GLY A 379 -2.15 -16.63 -8.68
CA GLY A 379 -0.86 -16.09 -9.11
C GLY A 379 0.23 -17.15 -9.21
N ALA A 380 0.31 -18.04 -8.22
CA ALA A 380 1.28 -19.14 -8.15
C ALA A 380 1.16 -20.09 -9.35
N TYR A 381 -0.07 -20.49 -9.68
CA TYR A 381 -0.37 -21.36 -10.83
C TYR A 381 0.01 -20.71 -12.14
N MET A 382 -0.36 -19.43 -12.31
CA MET A 382 -0.05 -18.70 -13.52
C MET A 382 1.46 -18.54 -13.71
N LEU A 383 2.19 -18.20 -12.65
CA LEU A 383 3.65 -18.06 -12.71
C LEU A 383 4.34 -19.39 -13.03
N LEU A 384 3.93 -20.48 -12.38
CA LEU A 384 4.49 -21.80 -12.64
C LEU A 384 4.12 -22.35 -14.03
N SER A 385 2.89 -22.10 -14.49
CA SER A 385 2.47 -22.45 -15.85
C SER A 385 3.30 -21.67 -16.88
N ASN A 386 3.56 -20.39 -16.65
CA ASN A 386 4.41 -19.57 -17.52
C ASN A 386 5.86 -20.08 -17.50
N PHE A 387 6.38 -20.47 -16.33
CA PHE A 387 7.71 -21.08 -16.20
C PHE A 387 7.82 -22.34 -17.06
N TYR A 388 6.89 -23.29 -16.93
CA TYR A 388 6.89 -24.51 -17.73
C TYR A 388 6.77 -24.24 -19.24
N GLY A 389 5.98 -23.24 -19.64
CA GLY A 389 5.87 -22.81 -21.04
C GLY A 389 7.19 -22.25 -21.57
N LEU A 390 7.87 -21.39 -20.81
CA LEU A 390 9.17 -20.79 -21.18
C LEU A 390 10.26 -21.84 -21.43
N VAL A 391 10.20 -22.96 -20.72
CA VAL A 391 11.19 -24.04 -20.80
C VAL A 391 10.77 -25.18 -21.73
N GLY A 392 9.62 -25.04 -22.41
CA GLY A 392 9.09 -26.02 -23.36
C GLY A 392 8.48 -27.27 -22.73
N ASP A 393 8.23 -27.27 -21.41
CA ASP A 393 7.61 -28.39 -20.69
C ASP A 393 6.08 -28.29 -20.74
N TRP A 394 5.51 -28.64 -21.91
CA TRP A 394 4.06 -28.59 -22.13
C TRP A 394 3.27 -29.54 -21.23
N GLN A 395 3.89 -30.61 -20.75
CA GLN A 395 3.26 -31.53 -19.79
C GLN A 395 3.12 -30.87 -18.41
N GLY A 396 4.14 -30.15 -17.95
CA GLY A 396 4.10 -29.30 -16.76
C GLY A 396 3.01 -28.23 -16.86
N VAL A 397 2.92 -27.53 -17.99
CA VAL A 397 1.84 -26.55 -18.26
C VAL A 397 0.46 -27.19 -18.10
N ALA A 398 0.22 -28.31 -18.77
CA ALA A 398 -1.06 -29.00 -18.73
C ALA A 398 -1.41 -29.46 -17.30
N LYS A 399 -0.43 -29.99 -16.57
CA LYS A 399 -0.59 -30.42 -15.18
C LYS A 399 -1.00 -29.27 -14.25
N VAL A 400 -0.31 -28.13 -14.31
CA VAL A 400 -0.61 -26.96 -13.47
C VAL A 400 -2.00 -26.39 -13.80
N ARG A 401 -2.37 -26.31 -15.08
CA ARG A 401 -3.69 -25.83 -15.49
C ARG A 401 -4.83 -26.75 -15.08
N ARG A 402 -4.62 -28.07 -15.20
CA ARG A 402 -5.59 -29.05 -14.72
C ARG A 402 -5.79 -28.92 -13.21
N LEU A 403 -4.70 -28.78 -12.45
CA LEU A 403 -4.76 -28.57 -11.01
C LEU A 403 -5.50 -27.26 -10.64
N MET A 404 -5.35 -26.21 -11.42
CA MET A 404 -6.06 -24.94 -11.24
C MET A 404 -7.58 -25.11 -11.47
N LEU A 405 -7.97 -25.86 -12.51
CA LEU A 405 -9.37 -26.17 -12.81
C LEU A 405 -10.00 -27.06 -11.74
N ASP A 406 -9.31 -28.12 -11.32
CA ASP A 406 -9.78 -29.07 -10.31
C ASP A 406 -10.03 -28.39 -8.95
N ARG A 407 -9.29 -27.30 -8.66
CA ARG A 407 -9.45 -26.49 -7.44
C ARG A 407 -10.38 -25.28 -7.60
N GLY A 408 -10.97 -25.09 -8.79
CA GLY A 408 -11.89 -23.96 -9.05
C GLY A 408 -11.25 -22.57 -8.99
N ILE A 409 -9.92 -22.49 -9.15
CA ILE A 409 -9.17 -21.24 -9.01
C ILE A 409 -9.40 -20.38 -10.25
N ARG A 410 -9.77 -19.11 -10.05
CA ARG A 410 -10.02 -18.14 -11.13
C ARG A 410 -8.87 -17.15 -11.26
N LYS A 411 -8.50 -16.82 -12.50
CA LYS A 411 -7.49 -15.82 -12.80
C LYS A 411 -7.98 -14.42 -12.42
N GLU A 412 -7.15 -13.67 -11.70
CA GLU A 412 -7.40 -12.26 -11.41
C GLU A 412 -7.33 -11.43 -12.70
N LYS A 413 -8.27 -10.50 -12.88
CA LYS A 413 -8.33 -9.67 -14.07
C LYS A 413 -7.27 -8.56 -14.01
N ALA A 414 -6.44 -8.48 -15.05
CA ALA A 414 -5.50 -7.38 -15.23
C ALA A 414 -6.26 -6.15 -15.71
N SER A 415 -6.10 -5.03 -15.02
CA SER A 415 -6.70 -3.75 -15.38
C SER A 415 -5.65 -2.64 -15.33
N THR A 416 -5.67 -1.79 -16.34
CA THR A 416 -4.85 -0.57 -16.42
C THR A 416 -5.76 0.63 -16.57
N TRP A 417 -5.46 1.72 -15.86
CA TRP A 417 -6.21 2.95 -15.97
C TRP A 417 -5.32 4.17 -16.22
N ILE A 418 -5.94 5.19 -16.82
CA ILE A 418 -5.35 6.48 -17.17
C ILE A 418 -6.34 7.60 -16.81
N GLU A 419 -5.84 8.72 -16.31
CA GLU A 419 -6.65 9.91 -16.06
C GLU A 419 -6.47 10.92 -17.20
N ILE A 420 -7.57 11.31 -17.85
CA ILE A 420 -7.60 12.34 -18.90
C ILE A 420 -8.70 13.32 -18.57
N ASN A 421 -8.39 14.62 -18.55
CA ASN A 421 -9.37 15.68 -18.28
C ASN A 421 -10.21 15.46 -17.01
N LYS A 422 -9.60 14.92 -15.94
CA LYS A 422 -10.22 14.57 -14.64
C LYS A 422 -11.15 13.35 -14.68
N THR A 423 -11.22 12.65 -15.80
CA THR A 423 -11.96 11.39 -15.94
C THR A 423 -10.97 10.23 -15.94
N VAL A 424 -11.25 9.20 -15.16
CA VAL A 424 -10.43 7.98 -15.17
C VAL A 424 -11.05 6.96 -16.10
N HIS A 425 -10.26 6.53 -17.07
CA HIS A 425 -10.59 5.52 -18.04
C HIS A 425 -9.84 4.24 -17.67
N SER A 426 -10.55 3.12 -17.60
CA SER A 426 -10.02 1.82 -17.21
C SER A 426 -10.19 0.84 -18.35
N PHE A 427 -9.19 -0.01 -18.55
CA PHE A 427 -9.14 -1.00 -19.61
C PHE A 427 -8.79 -2.38 -19.06
N GLU A 428 -9.51 -3.40 -19.53
CA GLU A 428 -9.09 -4.79 -19.44
C GLU A 428 -8.37 -5.22 -20.74
N SER A 429 -7.71 -6.38 -20.72
CA SER A 429 -7.10 -6.91 -21.96
C SER A 429 -8.17 -7.22 -22.99
N GLY A 430 -8.04 -6.65 -24.20
CA GLY A 430 -9.00 -6.81 -25.29
C GLY A 430 -10.28 -5.98 -25.13
N ASP A 431 -10.30 -5.00 -24.22
CA ASP A 431 -11.47 -4.18 -23.96
C ASP A 431 -11.84 -3.30 -25.16
N ARG A 432 -13.12 -3.37 -25.55
CA ARG A 432 -13.74 -2.58 -26.64
C ARG A 432 -14.94 -1.76 -26.17
N SER A 433 -15.17 -1.67 -24.86
CA SER A 433 -16.33 -0.96 -24.28
C SER A 433 -16.18 0.56 -24.30
N HIS A 434 -14.96 1.07 -24.47
CA HIS A 434 -14.69 2.51 -24.47
C HIS A 434 -15.26 3.19 -25.73
N PRO A 435 -15.88 4.39 -25.62
CA PRO A 435 -16.45 5.09 -26.79
C PRO A 435 -15.45 5.36 -27.92
N LEU A 436 -14.18 5.61 -27.57
CA LEU A 436 -13.08 5.83 -28.53
C LEU A 436 -12.33 4.55 -28.91
N SER A 437 -12.92 3.36 -28.71
CA SER A 437 -12.24 2.08 -28.93
C SER A 437 -11.65 1.96 -30.34
N GLU A 438 -12.41 2.29 -31.39
CA GLU A 438 -11.91 2.20 -32.78
C GLU A 438 -10.67 3.09 -33.02
N GLU A 439 -10.71 4.34 -32.53
CA GLU A 439 -9.59 5.28 -32.64
C GLU A 439 -8.34 4.80 -31.89
N ILE A 440 -8.52 4.24 -30.69
CA ILE A 440 -7.44 3.65 -29.89
C ILE A 440 -6.78 2.51 -30.67
N TYR A 441 -7.57 1.55 -31.19
CA TYR A 441 -7.03 0.42 -31.92
C TYR A 441 -6.35 0.85 -33.22
N ASN A 442 -6.90 1.83 -33.95
CA ASN A 442 -6.26 2.38 -35.15
C ASN A 442 -4.91 3.04 -34.84
N CYS A 443 -4.84 3.83 -33.75
CA CYS A 443 -3.60 4.43 -33.26
C CYS A 443 -2.56 3.34 -32.93
N LEU A 444 -2.97 2.31 -32.19
CA LEU A 444 -2.07 1.22 -31.79
C LEU A 444 -1.58 0.39 -32.98
N GLN A 445 -2.44 0.10 -33.95
CA GLN A 445 -2.04 -0.60 -35.18
C GLN A 445 -1.00 0.19 -35.98
N HIS A 446 -1.19 1.51 -36.09
CA HIS A 446 -0.21 2.39 -36.76
C HIS A 446 1.13 2.40 -36.02
N LEU A 447 1.10 2.52 -34.68
CA LEU A 447 2.30 2.45 -33.85
C LEU A 447 3.00 1.09 -33.98
N PHE A 448 2.26 -0.02 -33.96
CA PHE A 448 2.83 -1.35 -34.11
C PHE A 448 3.52 -1.57 -35.45
N ARG A 449 2.97 -1.03 -36.55
CA ARG A 449 3.65 -1.04 -37.85
C ARG A 449 4.98 -0.29 -37.78
N LYS A 450 5.00 0.92 -37.20
CA LYS A 450 6.25 1.67 -36.99
C LYS A 450 7.25 0.92 -36.12
N LEU A 451 6.79 0.30 -35.03
CA LEU A 451 7.63 -0.49 -34.12
C LEU A 451 8.29 -1.66 -34.86
N LYS A 452 7.53 -2.43 -35.63
CA LYS A 452 8.07 -3.56 -36.42
C LYS A 452 9.13 -3.11 -37.44
N ILE A 453 8.92 -1.97 -38.11
CA ILE A 453 9.92 -1.39 -39.02
C ILE A 453 11.24 -1.07 -38.27
N ASN A 454 11.15 -0.71 -36.99
CA ASN A 454 12.30 -0.44 -36.13
C ASN A 454 12.85 -1.70 -35.40
N GLY A 455 12.49 -2.90 -35.86
CA GLY A 455 13.05 -4.17 -35.38
C GLY A 455 12.37 -4.76 -34.14
N TYR A 456 11.22 -4.23 -33.72
CA TYR A 456 10.44 -4.82 -32.63
C TYR A 456 9.73 -6.10 -33.08
N VAL A 457 9.87 -7.17 -32.29
CA VAL A 457 9.19 -8.45 -32.47
C VAL A 457 8.27 -8.68 -31.27
N PRO A 458 6.93 -8.81 -31.47
CA PRO A 458 6.00 -9.09 -30.38
C PRO A 458 6.33 -10.40 -29.67
N ASN A 459 6.30 -10.39 -28.34
CA ASN A 459 6.47 -11.61 -27.57
C ASN A 459 5.16 -12.41 -27.48
N THR A 460 4.92 -13.26 -28.46
CA THR A 460 3.76 -14.15 -28.57
C THR A 460 3.89 -15.43 -27.73
N SER A 461 5.07 -15.72 -27.17
CA SER A 461 5.33 -16.97 -26.40
C SER A 461 4.42 -17.15 -25.18
N MET A 462 3.85 -16.04 -24.68
CA MET A 462 2.92 -16.01 -23.56
C MET A 462 1.45 -16.15 -23.97
N VAL A 463 1.15 -16.12 -25.29
CA VAL A 463 -0.19 -16.33 -25.83
C VAL A 463 -0.39 -17.83 -26.07
N MET A 464 -1.03 -18.46 -25.11
CA MET A 464 -1.17 -19.91 -25.03
C MET A 464 -2.45 -20.44 -25.71
N GLN A 465 -3.18 -19.57 -26.42
CA GLN A 465 -4.31 -20.00 -27.24
C GLN A 465 -3.77 -20.65 -28.51
N HIS A 466 -4.36 -21.79 -28.92
CA HIS A 466 -4.03 -22.45 -30.19
C HIS A 466 -4.65 -21.67 -31.36
N VAL A 467 -4.07 -20.49 -31.62
CA VAL A 467 -4.41 -19.60 -32.72
C VAL A 467 -3.17 -19.38 -33.57
N ASP A 468 -3.37 -18.92 -34.80
CA ASP A 468 -2.28 -18.54 -35.69
C ASP A 468 -1.47 -17.36 -35.12
N GLU A 469 -0.26 -17.17 -35.63
CA GLU A 469 0.67 -16.20 -35.09
C GLU A 469 0.18 -14.76 -35.23
N GLN A 470 -0.59 -14.45 -36.27
CA GLN A 470 -1.17 -13.13 -36.47
C GLN A 470 -2.23 -12.83 -35.40
N THR A 471 -3.10 -13.80 -35.10
CA THR A 471 -4.07 -13.67 -34.01
C THR A 471 -3.38 -13.52 -32.65
N LYS A 472 -2.24 -14.19 -32.41
CA LYS A 472 -1.47 -13.98 -31.17
C LYS A 472 -0.93 -12.55 -31.06
N GLU A 473 -0.45 -11.98 -32.14
CA GLU A 473 0.01 -10.59 -32.16
C GLU A 473 -1.12 -9.60 -31.85
N GLU A 474 -2.33 -9.84 -32.37
CA GLU A 474 -3.52 -9.03 -32.07
C GLU A 474 -3.91 -9.10 -30.58
N ILE A 475 -3.78 -10.28 -29.96
CA ILE A 475 -4.00 -10.44 -28.52
C ILE A 475 -2.98 -9.63 -27.72
N VAL A 476 -1.71 -9.68 -28.11
CA VAL A 476 -0.63 -8.91 -27.48
C VAL A 476 -0.83 -7.40 -27.67
N LEU A 477 -1.32 -6.97 -28.83
CA LEU A 477 -1.70 -5.57 -29.10
C LEU A 477 -2.80 -5.09 -28.15
N GLY A 478 -3.76 -5.96 -27.84
CA GLY A 478 -4.89 -5.68 -26.96
C GLY A 478 -4.58 -5.65 -25.46
N HIS A 479 -3.31 -5.69 -25.04
CA HIS A 479 -2.97 -5.54 -23.62
C HIS A 479 -3.47 -4.21 -23.05
N SER A 480 -4.01 -4.25 -21.83
CA SER A 480 -4.63 -3.10 -21.16
C SER A 480 -3.71 -1.86 -21.09
N GLU A 481 -2.39 -2.06 -20.93
CA GLU A 481 -1.41 -0.99 -20.90
C GLU A 481 -1.34 -0.23 -22.23
N LYS A 482 -1.37 -0.98 -23.34
CA LYS A 482 -1.31 -0.40 -24.68
C LYS A 482 -2.59 0.37 -24.97
N LEU A 483 -3.75 -0.16 -24.59
CA LEU A 483 -5.03 0.55 -24.71
C LEU A 483 -5.02 1.88 -23.95
N ALA A 484 -4.55 1.88 -22.71
CA ALA A 484 -4.43 3.10 -21.90
C ALA A 484 -3.44 4.11 -22.50
N ILE A 485 -2.28 3.66 -22.99
CA ILE A 485 -1.31 4.53 -23.69
C ILE A 485 -1.91 5.08 -24.99
N GLY A 486 -2.60 4.24 -25.77
CA GLY A 486 -3.28 4.64 -27.00
C GLY A 486 -4.30 5.74 -26.77
N LEU A 487 -5.15 5.60 -25.74
CA LEU A 487 -6.06 6.66 -25.31
C LEU A 487 -5.29 7.93 -24.92
N GLY A 488 -4.22 7.80 -24.13
CA GLY A 488 -3.36 8.91 -23.75
C GLY A 488 -2.79 9.67 -24.94
N LEU A 489 -2.36 8.97 -25.99
CA LEU A 489 -1.79 9.57 -27.20
C LEU A 489 -2.83 10.33 -28.03
N ILE A 490 -4.03 9.76 -28.22
CA ILE A 490 -5.08 10.40 -29.03
C ILE A 490 -5.77 11.56 -28.31
N SER A 491 -5.86 11.51 -26.98
CA SER A 491 -6.63 12.47 -26.19
C SER A 491 -5.79 13.56 -25.52
N THR A 492 -4.46 13.59 -25.71
CA THR A 492 -3.58 14.62 -25.12
C THR A 492 -2.63 15.27 -26.15
N PRO A 493 -2.34 16.58 -26.01
CA PRO A 493 -1.43 17.30 -26.92
C PRO A 493 -0.04 16.66 -27.02
N ALA A 494 0.63 16.85 -28.16
CA ALA A 494 2.02 16.43 -28.36
C ALA A 494 2.94 16.92 -27.23
N GLY A 495 3.87 16.06 -26.80
CA GLY A 495 4.78 16.35 -25.68
C GLY A 495 4.17 16.19 -24.27
N THR A 496 2.85 15.99 -24.14
CA THR A 496 2.22 15.77 -22.83
C THR A 496 2.65 14.42 -22.26
N ARG A 497 3.17 14.44 -21.02
CA ARG A 497 3.50 13.21 -20.26
C ARG A 497 2.26 12.34 -20.07
N ILE A 498 2.39 11.06 -20.38
CA ILE A 498 1.32 10.06 -20.20
C ILE A 498 1.58 9.29 -18.92
N VAL A 499 0.58 9.16 -18.05
CA VAL A 499 0.68 8.39 -16.80
C VAL A 499 -0.37 7.29 -16.79
N ILE A 500 0.08 6.03 -16.68
CA ILE A 500 -0.80 4.86 -16.56
C ILE A 500 -0.53 4.13 -15.25
N VAL A 501 -1.55 3.49 -14.69
CA VAL A 501 -1.43 2.68 -13.48
C VAL A 501 -2.07 1.32 -13.70
N LYS A 502 -1.37 0.25 -13.30
CA LYS A 502 -1.81 -1.14 -13.44
C LYS A 502 -1.87 -1.83 -12.07
N ASN A 503 -2.90 -2.65 -11.88
CA ASN A 503 -3.09 -3.43 -10.63
C ASN A 503 -2.12 -4.61 -10.48
N LEU A 504 -1.55 -5.10 -11.58
CA LEU A 504 -0.58 -6.20 -11.64
C LEU A 504 0.77 -5.73 -12.20
N ARG A 505 1.80 -6.58 -12.09
CA ARG A 505 3.11 -6.31 -12.70
C ARG A 505 2.96 -6.14 -14.22
N MET A 506 3.64 -5.15 -14.79
CA MET A 506 3.68 -4.96 -16.23
C MET A 506 4.44 -6.12 -16.89
N CYS A 507 3.92 -6.67 -17.99
CA CYS A 507 4.61 -7.75 -18.69
C CYS A 507 5.84 -7.24 -19.47
N ALA A 508 6.80 -8.13 -19.76
CA ALA A 508 8.05 -7.78 -20.44
C ALA A 508 7.80 -7.11 -21.80
N ASP A 509 6.83 -7.62 -22.55
CA ASP A 509 6.43 -7.07 -23.84
C ASP A 509 5.91 -5.63 -23.73
N CYS A 510 4.97 -5.39 -22.82
CA CYS A 510 4.44 -4.04 -22.56
C CYS A 510 5.55 -3.10 -22.08
N HIS A 511 6.50 -3.57 -21.26
CA HIS A 511 7.62 -2.76 -20.82
C HIS A 511 8.50 -2.30 -21.99
N VAL A 512 8.91 -3.24 -22.87
CA VAL A 512 9.71 -2.94 -24.06
C VAL A 512 8.96 -1.99 -25.01
N VAL A 513 7.70 -2.30 -25.31
CA VAL A 513 6.87 -1.48 -26.19
C VAL A 513 6.68 -0.07 -25.65
N THR A 514 6.44 0.09 -24.35
CA THR A 514 6.25 1.42 -23.75
C THR A 514 7.50 2.28 -23.91
N GLY A 515 8.69 1.68 -23.71
CA GLY A 515 9.96 2.35 -23.99
C GLY A 515 10.05 2.82 -25.44
N LEU A 516 9.80 1.92 -26.40
CA LEU A 516 9.87 2.25 -27.82
C LEU A 516 8.84 3.31 -28.24
N ILE A 517 7.61 3.28 -27.69
CA ILE A 517 6.60 4.32 -27.92
C ILE A 517 7.11 5.68 -27.41
N SER A 518 7.73 5.73 -26.22
CA SER A 518 8.29 6.99 -25.69
C SER A 518 9.29 7.63 -26.67
N LYS A 519 10.11 6.81 -27.33
CA LYS A 519 11.10 7.24 -28.32
C LYS A 519 10.44 7.71 -29.63
N ILE A 520 9.48 6.95 -30.14
CA ILE A 520 8.82 7.24 -31.43
C ILE A 520 7.99 8.52 -31.35
N GLU A 521 7.24 8.69 -30.25
CA GLU A 521 6.33 9.82 -30.07
C GLU A 521 7.00 11.02 -29.40
N GLY A 522 8.24 10.88 -28.93
CA GLY A 522 8.98 11.95 -28.24
C GLY A 522 8.29 12.39 -26.95
N ARG A 523 7.67 11.45 -26.22
CA ARG A 523 6.89 11.74 -24.99
C ARG A 523 7.43 10.93 -23.83
N GLU A 524 7.49 11.54 -22.66
CA GLU A 524 7.67 10.82 -21.40
C GLU A 524 6.42 9.98 -21.09
N ILE A 525 6.60 8.69 -20.86
CA ILE A 525 5.53 7.79 -20.41
C ILE A 525 5.91 7.25 -19.04
N VAL A 526 5.01 7.39 -18.07
CA VAL A 526 5.23 6.89 -16.72
C VAL A 526 4.19 5.84 -16.42
N ALA A 527 4.66 4.63 -16.18
CA ALA A 527 3.81 3.52 -15.83
C ALA A 527 4.06 3.08 -14.40
N ARG A 528 3.02 3.10 -13.58
CA ARG A 528 3.04 2.49 -12.24
C ARG A 528 2.44 1.10 -12.34
N ASP A 529 3.23 0.08 -12.05
CA ASP A 529 2.69 -1.27 -11.86
C ASP A 529 2.45 -1.56 -10.37
N SER A 530 2.09 -2.80 -10.03
CA SER A 530 1.85 -3.19 -8.63
C SER A 530 3.07 -3.05 -7.70
N SER A 531 4.26 -2.90 -8.26
CA SER A 531 5.54 -2.88 -7.55
C SER A 531 6.27 -1.54 -7.62
N ARG A 532 6.34 -0.89 -8.78
CA ARG A 532 7.20 0.28 -8.99
C ARG A 532 6.71 1.20 -10.11
N PHE A 533 7.40 2.32 -10.23
CA PHE A 533 7.29 3.22 -11.37
C PHE A 533 8.35 2.88 -12.41
N HIS A 534 7.93 3.00 -13.66
CA HIS A 534 8.78 2.90 -14.84
C HIS A 534 8.67 4.22 -15.57
N HIS A 535 9.76 5.00 -15.60
CA HIS A 535 9.83 6.23 -16.38
C HIS A 535 10.48 5.94 -17.70
N PHE A 536 9.70 6.02 -18.76
CA PHE A 536 10.15 5.80 -20.12
C PHE A 536 10.42 7.14 -20.80
N LYS A 537 11.68 7.34 -21.19
CA LYS A 537 12.14 8.51 -21.92
C LYS A 537 13.17 8.09 -22.96
N ASP A 538 12.97 8.52 -24.21
CA ASP A 538 13.88 8.27 -25.32
C ASP A 538 14.21 6.77 -25.56
N GLY A 539 13.28 5.87 -25.22
CA GLY A 539 13.47 4.42 -25.37
C GLY A 539 14.02 3.71 -24.14
N LEU A 540 14.42 4.47 -23.12
CA LEU A 540 15.04 3.95 -21.91
C LEU A 540 14.04 3.99 -20.75
N CYS A 541 14.12 3.00 -19.87
CA CYS A 541 13.37 2.97 -18.62
C CYS A 541 14.28 3.32 -17.44
N SER A 542 13.75 4.03 -16.43
CA SER A 542 14.46 4.31 -15.16
C SER A 542 14.97 3.08 -14.42
N CYS A 543 14.44 1.88 -14.72
CA CYS A 543 14.93 0.62 -14.14
C CYS A 543 16.17 0.04 -14.85
N GLY A 544 16.73 0.71 -15.86
CA GLY A 544 17.91 0.22 -16.59
C GLY A 544 17.66 -1.07 -17.38
N ASN A 545 16.39 -1.35 -17.74
CA ASN A 545 15.94 -2.61 -18.34
C ASN A 545 16.13 -3.86 -17.46
N HIS A 546 16.39 -3.69 -16.17
CA HIS A 546 16.24 -4.77 -15.19
C HIS A 546 14.74 -4.96 -14.90
N TRP A 547 14.01 -5.53 -15.87
CA TRP A 547 12.58 -5.87 -15.79
C TRP A 547 12.31 -7.06 -14.88
#